data_AF-B4S666-F1
#
_entry.id   AF-B4S666-F1
#
_cell.length_a   1.000
_cell.length_b   1.000
_cell.length_c   1.000
_cell.angle_alpha   90.00
_cell.angle_beta   90.00
_cell.angle_gamma   90.00
#
_symmetry.space_group_name_H-M   'P 1'
#
loop_
_entity.id
_entity.type
_entity.pdbx_description
1 polymer ?
#
loop_
_entity_poly.entity_id
_entity_poly.type
_entity_poly.pdbx_seq_one_letter_code
_entity_poly.pdbx_strand_id
1 'polypeptide(L)'
;MPIQIDLASLSHLLGIPASTPLTTGDMCRKLQLVFYPADRMSPRMNCFVSSLKNACRTLGIQILKDEEARQDDGKFKPGVVVIAPGTHPDDKLAINQVSTLYNNIIVGIHDEATPLDRQSPAQQKLDMIVSRLAWDMVHISIYLDSDSWTICTMNGGVVRLESSCPLPSDILKTLVPKLTAQVVPPKPSDLDYWPGSIPAGAETINGVAQDFSQCAALWRSNDLLLTHTSRQDLTYRSALYRKIVARYLDERSGMSYGFFARQLPSDPPAAIRFQETGLAAETIENTPSDGLTYQGKNVVPVRVIDEWFLVEPGPVTVITTRSGCKKTALDPATDLVSITLDNGRITLRTPANLPDTTVSRPSFDTLTILAHALGNRFIASILKTIRPSWEFPLQLAASGASMTHWHGYPEQSFTPEGYFIHGQKNPPVSCSTPQSAVYSFLGKIDALEKSLETGIPYRGDIHIEPNHGTNIVGTLTLAETAALVNAPCQHE
;
A
#
# COMPACT_ATOMS: atom_id res chain seq x y z
N MET A 1 -0.38 -18.83 11.42
CA MET A 1 0.22 -17.97 12.46
C MET A 1 -0.81 -17.84 13.56
N PRO A 2 -0.42 -17.89 14.84
CA PRO A 2 -1.34 -17.52 15.93
C PRO A 2 -1.89 -16.11 15.66
N ILE A 3 -3.16 -15.89 15.97
CA ILE A 3 -3.81 -14.59 15.78
C ILE A 3 -3.17 -13.62 16.77
N GLN A 4 -2.37 -12.67 16.27
CA GLN A 4 -1.73 -11.62 17.08
C GLN A 4 -2.75 -10.57 17.53
N ILE A 5 -3.75 -10.28 16.69
CA ILE A 5 -4.86 -9.37 16.96
C ILE A 5 -6.06 -9.87 16.16
N ASP A 6 -7.25 -9.81 16.75
CA ASP A 6 -8.46 -10.15 16.03
C ASP A 6 -8.68 -9.23 14.81
N LEU A 7 -9.07 -9.81 13.69
CA LEU A 7 -9.19 -9.08 12.43
C LEU A 7 -10.34 -8.07 12.47
N ALA A 8 -11.43 -8.34 13.19
CA ALA A 8 -12.52 -7.37 13.30
C ALA A 8 -12.03 -6.11 14.04
N SER A 9 -11.22 -6.29 15.08
CA SER A 9 -10.56 -5.22 15.83
C SER A 9 -9.69 -4.37 14.93
N LEU A 10 -8.76 -5.01 14.21
CA LEU A 10 -7.85 -4.30 13.32
C LEU A 10 -8.61 -3.59 12.18
N SER A 11 -9.67 -4.22 11.68
CA SER A 11 -10.53 -3.65 10.65
C SER A 11 -11.25 -2.39 11.15
N HIS A 12 -11.78 -2.44 12.37
CA HIS A 12 -12.40 -1.29 13.01
C HIS A 12 -11.40 -0.14 13.22
N LEU A 13 -10.21 -0.43 13.78
CA LEU A 13 -9.18 0.57 14.04
C LEU A 13 -8.69 1.27 12.77
N LEU A 14 -8.57 0.52 11.67
CA LEU A 14 -8.10 1.04 10.37
C LEU A 14 -9.23 1.58 9.48
N GLY A 15 -10.49 1.39 9.86
CA GLY A 15 -11.64 1.82 9.04
C GLY A 15 -11.80 1.02 7.75
N ILE A 16 -11.37 -0.25 7.74
CA ILE A 16 -11.44 -1.13 6.57
C ILE A 16 -12.53 -2.20 6.74
N PRO A 17 -13.05 -2.79 5.64
CA PRO A 17 -14.05 -3.85 5.75
C PRO A 17 -13.49 -5.10 6.45
N ALA A 18 -14.21 -5.62 7.45
CA ALA A 18 -13.86 -6.89 8.12
C ALA A 18 -13.82 -8.09 7.15
N SER A 19 -14.49 -7.97 6.00
CA SER A 19 -14.46 -8.95 4.93
C SER A 19 -13.22 -8.85 4.02
N THR A 20 -12.20 -8.06 4.35
CA THR A 20 -11.00 -7.93 3.51
C THR A 20 -10.27 -9.29 3.42
N PRO A 21 -10.05 -9.86 2.21
CA PRO A 21 -9.36 -11.13 2.07
C PRO A 21 -7.84 -10.95 2.30
N LEU A 22 -7.29 -11.68 3.27
CA LEU A 22 -5.87 -11.57 3.66
C LEU A 22 -5.02 -12.77 3.24
N THR A 23 -5.62 -13.91 2.94
CA THR A 23 -4.89 -15.07 2.43
C THR A 23 -5.12 -15.23 0.93
N THR A 24 -4.16 -15.80 0.21
CA THR A 24 -4.34 -16.09 -1.21
C THR A 24 -5.52 -17.05 -1.46
N GLY A 25 -5.81 -17.96 -0.52
CA GLY A 25 -7.00 -18.80 -0.58
C GLY A 25 -8.31 -18.02 -0.50
N ASP A 26 -8.41 -17.04 0.42
CA ASP A 26 -9.57 -16.15 0.52
C ASP A 26 -9.71 -15.27 -0.73
N MET A 27 -8.58 -14.77 -1.24
CA MET A 27 -8.52 -14.00 -2.48
C MET A 27 -9.07 -14.82 -3.66
N CYS A 28 -8.60 -16.06 -3.84
CA CYS A 28 -9.12 -16.96 -4.88
C CYS A 28 -10.63 -17.19 -4.78
N ARG A 29 -11.15 -17.42 -3.56
CA ARG A 29 -12.58 -17.67 -3.33
C ARG A 29 -13.46 -16.47 -3.66
N LYS A 30 -12.96 -15.25 -3.45
CA LYS A 30 -13.72 -14.01 -3.72
C LYS A 30 -13.59 -13.52 -5.15
N LEU A 31 -12.53 -13.92 -5.86
CA LEU A 31 -12.22 -13.40 -7.17
C LEU A 31 -13.20 -13.93 -8.22
N GLN A 32 -13.80 -13.01 -8.96
CA GLN A 32 -14.68 -13.28 -10.10
C GLN A 32 -14.08 -12.67 -11.36
N LEU A 33 -13.93 -13.49 -12.40
CA LEU A 33 -13.30 -13.10 -13.67
C LEU A 33 -14.28 -13.24 -14.83
N VAL A 34 -14.19 -12.34 -15.80
CA VAL A 34 -14.77 -12.50 -17.13
C VAL A 34 -13.70 -12.29 -18.19
N PHE A 35 -13.72 -13.09 -19.25
CA PHE A 35 -12.81 -12.93 -20.38
C PHE A 35 -13.54 -12.23 -21.51
N TYR A 36 -13.17 -10.97 -21.75
CA TYR A 36 -13.76 -10.12 -22.77
C TYR A 36 -13.36 -10.60 -24.17
N PRO A 37 -14.30 -10.66 -25.13
CA PRO A 37 -14.01 -11.17 -26.47
C PRO A 37 -13.06 -10.26 -27.23
N ALA A 38 -12.05 -10.86 -27.87
CA ALA A 38 -11.10 -10.18 -28.74
C ALA A 38 -11.47 -10.41 -30.22
N ASP A 39 -11.42 -9.35 -31.04
CA ASP A 39 -11.71 -9.43 -32.47
C ASP A 39 -10.64 -10.27 -33.21
N ARG A 40 -9.39 -10.24 -32.74
CA ARG A 40 -8.26 -11.02 -33.28
C ARG A 40 -7.34 -11.46 -32.14
N MET A 41 -6.98 -12.74 -32.11
CA MET A 41 -5.96 -13.28 -31.21
C MET A 41 -4.95 -14.10 -32.01
N SER A 42 -3.67 -13.91 -31.72
CA SER A 42 -2.62 -14.76 -32.26
C SER A 42 -2.68 -16.17 -31.65
N PRO A 43 -2.01 -17.17 -32.25
CA PRO A 43 -1.87 -18.50 -31.64
C PRO A 43 -1.25 -18.46 -30.24
N ARG A 44 -0.22 -17.63 -30.04
CA ARG A 44 0.45 -17.47 -28.73
C ARG A 44 -0.50 -16.92 -27.68
N MET A 45 -1.24 -15.87 -28.01
CA MET A 45 -2.23 -15.28 -27.11
C MET A 45 -3.38 -16.24 -26.80
N ASN A 46 -3.88 -16.99 -27.79
CA ASN A 46 -4.90 -18.01 -27.56
C ASN A 46 -4.42 -19.10 -26.60
N CYS A 47 -3.18 -19.55 -26.76
CA CYS A 47 -2.55 -20.52 -25.87
C CYS A 47 -2.45 -19.96 -24.45
N PHE A 48 -1.92 -18.74 -24.30
CA PHE A 48 -1.77 -18.07 -23.02
C PHE A 48 -3.12 -17.89 -22.29
N VAL A 49 -4.14 -17.37 -22.98
CA VAL A 49 -5.48 -17.16 -22.41
C VAL A 49 -6.14 -18.48 -22.00
N SER A 50 -5.94 -19.54 -22.78
CA SER A 50 -6.46 -20.88 -22.44
C SER A 50 -5.79 -21.44 -21.19
N SER A 51 -4.47 -21.31 -21.10
CA SER A 51 -3.69 -21.69 -19.91
C SER A 51 -4.07 -20.87 -18.69
N LEU A 52 -4.28 -19.55 -18.83
CA LEU A 52 -4.73 -18.67 -17.75
C LEU A 52 -6.11 -19.10 -17.22
N LYS A 53 -7.07 -19.37 -18.11
CA LYS A 53 -8.38 -19.91 -17.73
C LYS A 53 -8.25 -21.22 -16.96
N ASN A 54 -7.40 -22.13 -17.42
CA ASN A 54 -7.17 -23.41 -16.75
C ASN A 54 -6.54 -23.23 -15.36
N ALA A 55 -5.54 -22.35 -15.25
CA ALA A 55 -4.90 -22.01 -13.99
C ALA A 55 -5.92 -21.43 -13.00
N CYS A 56 -6.76 -20.48 -13.43
CA CYS A 56 -7.80 -19.90 -12.60
C CYS A 56 -8.80 -20.96 -12.09
N ARG A 57 -9.27 -21.86 -12.95
CA ARG A 57 -10.17 -22.96 -12.53
C ARG A 57 -9.50 -23.90 -11.53
N THR A 58 -8.24 -24.25 -11.75
CA THR A 58 -7.46 -25.09 -10.83
C THR A 58 -7.34 -24.45 -9.44
N LEU A 59 -7.25 -23.12 -9.37
CA LEU A 59 -7.22 -22.36 -8.12
C LEU A 59 -8.60 -22.13 -7.49
N GLY A 60 -9.68 -22.63 -8.11
CA GLY A 60 -11.05 -22.41 -7.64
C GLY A 60 -11.59 -21.00 -7.86
N ILE A 61 -10.98 -20.22 -8.75
CA ILE A 61 -11.44 -18.86 -9.09
C ILE A 61 -12.68 -18.96 -9.99
N GLN A 62 -13.69 -18.16 -9.70
CA GLN A 62 -14.93 -18.16 -10.46
C GLN A 62 -14.74 -17.43 -11.80
N ILE A 63 -14.91 -18.15 -12.91
CA ILE A 63 -14.94 -17.57 -14.26
C ILE A 63 -16.41 -17.50 -14.71
N LEU A 64 -16.92 -16.27 -14.81
CA LEU A 64 -18.29 -15.97 -15.21
C LEU A 64 -18.44 -16.03 -16.72
N LYS A 65 -19.64 -16.38 -17.18
CA LYS A 65 -20.09 -16.11 -18.55
C LYS A 65 -20.38 -14.61 -18.71
N ASP A 66 -20.43 -14.12 -19.96
CA ASP A 66 -20.65 -12.71 -20.23
C ASP A 66 -21.99 -12.21 -19.66
N GLU A 67 -23.05 -13.01 -19.78
CA GLU A 67 -24.39 -12.68 -19.25
C GLU A 67 -24.40 -12.65 -17.72
N GLU A 68 -23.65 -13.55 -17.08
CA GLU A 68 -23.53 -13.61 -15.61
C GLU A 68 -22.72 -12.44 -15.05
N ALA A 69 -21.77 -11.92 -15.84
CA ALA A 69 -20.90 -10.83 -15.47
C ALA A 69 -21.55 -9.45 -15.62
N ARG A 70 -22.70 -9.34 -16.33
CA ARG A 70 -23.34 -8.06 -16.66
C ARG A 70 -24.57 -7.73 -15.83
N GLN A 71 -24.83 -6.44 -15.69
CA GLN A 71 -26.07 -5.85 -15.19
C GLN A 71 -27.06 -5.66 -16.34
N ASP A 72 -28.31 -5.31 -16.02
CA ASP A 72 -29.38 -5.14 -17.01
C ASP A 72 -29.11 -4.00 -18.01
N ASP A 73 -28.27 -3.03 -17.65
CA ASP A 73 -27.82 -1.93 -18.52
C ASP A 73 -26.68 -2.34 -19.48
N GLY A 74 -26.27 -3.62 -19.44
CA GLY A 74 -25.19 -4.18 -20.24
C GLY A 74 -23.79 -3.90 -19.69
N LYS A 75 -23.62 -3.18 -18.58
CA LYS A 75 -22.30 -2.97 -17.95
C LYS A 75 -21.88 -4.16 -17.09
N PHE A 76 -20.58 -4.35 -16.89
CA PHE A 76 -20.07 -5.35 -15.96
C PHE A 76 -20.44 -5.00 -14.50
N LYS A 77 -20.81 -6.02 -13.74
CA LYS A 77 -21.11 -5.91 -12.30
C LYS A 77 -19.88 -5.41 -11.54
N PRO A 78 -20.06 -4.52 -10.54
CA PRO A 78 -18.98 -4.16 -9.62
C PRO A 78 -18.36 -5.39 -8.96
N GLY A 79 -17.04 -5.41 -8.82
CA GLY A 79 -16.26 -6.51 -8.24
C GLY A 79 -15.81 -7.57 -9.25
N VAL A 80 -16.32 -7.56 -10.49
CA VAL A 80 -15.88 -8.47 -11.55
C VAL A 80 -14.61 -7.92 -12.22
N VAL A 81 -13.57 -8.74 -12.29
CA VAL A 81 -12.34 -8.42 -13.02
C VAL A 81 -12.50 -8.81 -14.48
N VAL A 82 -12.15 -7.87 -15.38
CA VAL A 82 -12.27 -8.04 -16.82
C VAL A 82 -10.90 -8.32 -17.42
N ILE A 83 -10.73 -9.51 -18.00
CA ILE A 83 -9.54 -9.89 -18.76
C ILE A 83 -9.79 -9.59 -20.24
N ALA A 84 -9.09 -8.59 -20.80
CA ALA A 84 -9.25 -8.10 -22.15
C ALA A 84 -8.00 -8.40 -23.02
N PRO A 85 -7.94 -9.57 -23.68
CA PRO A 85 -6.83 -9.90 -24.55
C PRO A 85 -6.90 -9.15 -25.89
N GLY A 86 -5.73 -8.81 -26.43
CA GLY A 86 -5.60 -8.21 -27.75
C GLY A 86 -5.78 -6.69 -27.73
N THR A 87 -6.11 -6.14 -28.90
CA THR A 87 -6.36 -4.72 -29.09
C THR A 87 -7.82 -4.48 -29.45
N HIS A 88 -8.39 -3.41 -28.91
CA HIS A 88 -9.77 -3.01 -29.19
C HIS A 88 -9.82 -1.61 -29.80
N PRO A 89 -10.74 -1.36 -30.74
CA PRO A 89 -11.11 0.00 -31.10
C PRO A 89 -11.77 0.69 -29.92
N ASP A 90 -11.79 2.03 -29.95
CA ASP A 90 -12.22 2.86 -28.84
C ASP A 90 -13.62 2.49 -28.32
N ASP A 91 -14.61 2.30 -29.19
CA ASP A 91 -15.99 1.94 -28.83
C ASP A 91 -16.12 0.58 -28.14
N LYS A 92 -15.15 -0.32 -28.34
CA LYS A 92 -15.13 -1.66 -27.76
C LYS A 92 -14.19 -1.83 -26.57
N LEU A 93 -13.47 -0.80 -26.12
CA LEU A 93 -12.62 -0.92 -24.94
C LEU A 93 -13.42 -1.37 -23.72
N ALA A 94 -12.86 -2.30 -22.93
CA ALA A 94 -13.51 -2.84 -21.73
C ALA A 94 -13.89 -1.74 -20.72
N ILE A 95 -13.15 -0.63 -20.69
CA ILE A 95 -13.46 0.54 -19.86
C ILE A 95 -14.85 1.13 -20.16
N ASN A 96 -15.29 1.07 -21.42
CA ASN A 96 -16.59 1.58 -21.81
C ASN A 96 -17.72 0.63 -21.41
N GLN A 97 -17.39 -0.55 -20.90
CA GLN A 97 -18.32 -1.58 -20.45
C GLN A 97 -18.43 -1.66 -18.93
N VAL A 98 -17.78 -0.77 -18.18
CA VAL A 98 -17.92 -0.67 -16.71
C VAL A 98 -18.63 0.63 -16.30
N SER A 99 -19.31 0.61 -15.16
CA SER A 99 -19.98 1.80 -14.60
C SER A 99 -19.00 2.72 -13.84
N THR A 100 -17.95 2.14 -13.27
CA THR A 100 -16.90 2.86 -12.55
C THR A 100 -15.57 2.14 -12.63
N LEU A 101 -14.48 2.90 -12.63
CA LEU A 101 -13.13 2.36 -12.55
C LEU A 101 -12.77 1.86 -11.15
N TYR A 102 -13.46 2.31 -10.10
CA TYR A 102 -13.09 2.01 -8.71
C TYR A 102 -13.40 0.59 -8.25
N ASN A 103 -14.24 -0.14 -8.99
CA ASN A 103 -14.75 -1.44 -8.57
C ASN A 103 -14.51 -2.55 -9.60
N ASN A 104 -13.86 -2.25 -10.72
CA ASN A 104 -13.61 -3.21 -11.78
C ASN A 104 -12.15 -3.10 -12.24
N ILE A 105 -11.34 -4.08 -11.88
CA ILE A 105 -9.98 -4.19 -12.41
C ILE A 105 -10.08 -4.70 -13.84
N ILE A 106 -9.38 -4.01 -14.74
CA ILE A 106 -9.27 -4.38 -16.16
C ILE A 106 -7.83 -4.78 -16.43
N VAL A 107 -7.65 -5.97 -17.01
CA VAL A 107 -6.34 -6.53 -17.36
C VAL A 107 -6.22 -6.60 -18.88
N GLY A 108 -5.29 -5.85 -19.46
CA GLY A 108 -4.92 -5.98 -20.87
C GLY A 108 -3.92 -7.12 -21.06
N ILE A 109 -4.08 -7.93 -22.10
CA ILE A 109 -3.06 -8.90 -22.52
C ILE A 109 -2.60 -8.54 -23.93
N HIS A 110 -1.29 -8.34 -24.11
CA HIS A 110 -0.69 -7.84 -25.34
C HIS A 110 0.28 -8.86 -25.90
N ASP A 111 0.13 -9.16 -27.20
CA ASP A 111 1.00 -10.11 -27.90
C ASP A 111 2.27 -9.44 -28.45
N GLU A 112 2.96 -8.70 -27.60
CA GLU A 112 4.13 -7.90 -27.96
C GLU A 112 5.12 -7.88 -26.80
N ALA A 113 6.39 -7.58 -27.10
CA ALA A 113 7.40 -7.41 -26.07
C ALA A 113 7.01 -6.27 -25.11
N THR A 114 7.34 -6.43 -23.84
CA THR A 114 7.14 -5.36 -22.86
C THR A 114 7.88 -4.10 -23.31
N PRO A 115 7.30 -2.89 -23.16
CA PRO A 115 7.93 -1.64 -23.57
C PRO A 115 9.10 -1.22 -22.65
N LEU A 116 9.74 -2.18 -21.99
CA LEU A 116 10.79 -1.95 -21.01
C LEU A 116 12.15 -2.27 -21.64
N ASP A 117 12.88 -1.23 -22.02
CA ASP A 117 14.30 -1.37 -22.33
C ASP A 117 15.07 -1.60 -21.02
N ARG A 118 15.95 -2.60 -21.00
CA ARG A 118 16.79 -2.90 -19.84
C ARG A 118 17.70 -1.72 -19.46
N GLN A 119 18.13 -0.92 -20.43
CA GLN A 119 19.03 0.21 -20.20
C GLN A 119 18.33 1.49 -19.74
N SER A 120 17.00 1.59 -19.88
CA SER A 120 16.26 2.78 -19.44
C SER A 120 16.34 2.97 -17.92
N PRO A 121 16.47 4.23 -17.44
CA PRO A 121 16.32 4.56 -16.03
C PRO A 121 14.97 4.12 -15.47
N ALA A 122 14.90 3.87 -14.16
CA ALA A 122 13.71 3.34 -13.49
C ALA A 122 12.47 4.22 -13.68
N GLN A 123 12.64 5.55 -13.60
CA GLN A 123 11.55 6.52 -13.84
C GLN A 123 11.03 6.45 -15.29
N GLN A 124 11.91 6.33 -16.28
CA GLN A 124 11.50 6.24 -17.68
C GLN A 124 10.70 4.96 -17.94
N LYS A 125 11.14 3.82 -17.37
CA LYS A 125 10.43 2.54 -17.44
C LYS A 125 9.00 2.65 -16.90
N LEU A 126 8.85 3.32 -15.76
CA LEU A 126 7.56 3.57 -15.14
C LEU A 126 6.65 4.44 -16.03
N ASP A 127 7.17 5.55 -16.54
CA ASP A 127 6.39 6.46 -17.38
C ASP A 127 5.92 5.78 -18.67
N MET A 128 6.71 4.87 -19.25
CA MET A 128 6.32 4.04 -20.39
C MET A 128 5.19 3.07 -20.04
N ILE A 129 5.29 2.36 -18.91
CA ILE A 129 4.24 1.45 -18.42
C ILE A 129 2.93 2.23 -18.23
N VAL A 130 3.00 3.34 -17.50
CA VAL A 130 1.82 4.15 -17.15
C VAL A 130 1.18 4.74 -18.39
N SER A 131 1.99 5.23 -19.34
CA SER A 131 1.48 5.74 -20.61
C SER A 131 0.73 4.67 -21.39
N ARG A 132 1.23 3.43 -21.40
CA ARG A 132 0.56 2.31 -22.06
C ARG A 132 -0.74 1.90 -21.35
N LEU A 133 -0.72 1.82 -20.02
CA LEU A 133 -1.92 1.55 -19.20
C LEU A 133 -3.01 2.60 -19.43
N ALA A 134 -2.62 3.89 -19.48
CA ALA A 134 -3.53 5.00 -19.76
C ALA A 134 -4.06 4.98 -21.20
N TRP A 135 -3.22 4.59 -22.18
CA TRP A 135 -3.65 4.43 -23.56
C TRP A 135 -4.69 3.31 -23.70
N ASP A 136 -4.45 2.14 -23.10
CA ASP A 136 -5.36 0.99 -23.21
C ASP A 136 -6.51 1.01 -22.20
N MET A 137 -6.50 1.97 -21.28
CA MET A 137 -7.50 2.13 -20.23
C MET A 137 -7.64 0.89 -19.34
N VAL A 138 -6.49 0.30 -18.99
CA VAL A 138 -6.39 -0.90 -18.15
C VAL A 138 -5.58 -0.61 -16.88
N HIS A 139 -5.78 -1.43 -15.85
CA HIS A 139 -5.07 -1.29 -14.56
C HIS A 139 -3.79 -2.12 -14.51
N ILE A 140 -3.78 -3.24 -15.24
CA ILE A 140 -2.70 -4.20 -15.34
C ILE A 140 -2.51 -4.54 -16.81
N SER A 141 -1.28 -4.54 -17.28
CA SER A 141 -0.93 -5.04 -18.62
C SER A 141 -0.08 -6.29 -18.47
N ILE A 142 -0.39 -7.30 -19.27
CA ILE A 142 0.41 -8.53 -19.41
C ILE A 142 0.99 -8.54 -20.82
N TYR A 143 2.32 -8.57 -20.93
CA TYR A 143 3.03 -8.64 -22.21
C TYR A 143 3.55 -10.05 -22.45
N LEU A 144 3.32 -10.59 -23.64
CA LEU A 144 3.72 -11.94 -24.03
C LEU A 144 4.98 -11.90 -24.89
N ASP A 145 6.03 -12.55 -24.42
CA ASP A 145 7.24 -12.84 -25.18
C ASP A 145 7.24 -14.30 -25.65
N SER A 146 8.30 -14.73 -26.33
CA SER A 146 8.44 -16.09 -26.86
C SER A 146 8.55 -17.15 -25.76
N ASP A 147 9.23 -16.83 -24.65
CA ASP A 147 9.59 -17.75 -23.57
C ASP A 147 9.15 -17.24 -22.17
N SER A 148 8.50 -16.09 -22.12
CA SER A 148 8.23 -15.37 -20.89
C SER A 148 7.01 -14.47 -21.02
N TRP A 149 6.51 -14.01 -19.89
CA TRP A 149 5.49 -12.96 -19.85
C TRP A 149 5.76 -11.99 -18.70
N THR A 150 5.33 -10.74 -18.88
CA THR A 150 5.58 -9.66 -17.93
C THR A 150 4.29 -9.01 -17.48
N ILE A 151 4.07 -8.95 -16.17
CA ILE A 151 2.99 -8.21 -15.54
C ILE A 151 3.50 -6.81 -15.22
N CYS A 152 2.78 -5.79 -15.68
CA CYS A 152 3.03 -4.38 -15.37
C CYS A 152 1.78 -3.77 -14.73
N THR A 153 1.97 -2.94 -13.70
CA THR A 153 0.89 -2.34 -12.91
C THR A 153 1.04 -0.83 -12.79
N MET A 154 -0.07 -0.14 -12.52
CA MET A 154 -0.07 1.34 -12.40
C MET A 154 0.78 1.87 -11.25
N ASN A 155 1.05 1.08 -10.20
CA ASN A 155 1.92 1.47 -9.09
C ASN A 155 3.40 1.10 -9.33
N GLY A 156 3.79 0.83 -10.59
CA GLY A 156 5.18 0.57 -10.96
C GLY A 156 5.69 -0.84 -10.67
N GLY A 157 4.83 -1.75 -10.22
CA GLY A 157 5.19 -3.17 -10.07
C GLY A 157 5.39 -3.83 -11.43
N VAL A 158 6.56 -4.45 -11.62
CA VAL A 158 6.94 -5.22 -12.81
C VAL A 158 7.36 -6.62 -12.37
N VAL A 159 6.71 -7.66 -12.92
CA VAL A 159 7.03 -9.06 -12.62
C VAL A 159 7.18 -9.82 -13.92
N ARG A 160 8.39 -10.31 -14.20
CA ARG A 160 8.68 -11.19 -15.34
C ARG A 160 8.69 -12.64 -14.88
N LEU A 161 8.02 -13.49 -15.65
CA LEU A 161 7.90 -14.93 -15.39
C LEU A 161 8.49 -15.68 -16.58
N GLU A 162 9.50 -16.49 -16.33
CA GLU A 162 10.25 -17.23 -17.35
C GLU A 162 9.51 -18.53 -17.73
N SER A 163 8.33 -18.37 -18.30
CA SER A 163 7.54 -19.45 -18.90
C SER A 163 6.69 -18.90 -20.05
N SER A 164 6.41 -19.70 -21.08
CA SER A 164 5.54 -19.27 -22.18
C SER A 164 4.05 -19.31 -21.83
N CYS A 165 3.68 -19.97 -20.73
CA CYS A 165 2.30 -20.15 -20.29
C CYS A 165 2.20 -20.05 -18.76
N PRO A 166 1.12 -19.43 -18.24
CA PRO A 166 0.94 -19.23 -16.81
C PRO A 166 0.65 -20.56 -16.10
N LEU A 167 1.42 -20.86 -15.06
CA LEU A 167 1.14 -21.97 -14.15
C LEU A 167 0.20 -21.52 -13.02
N PRO A 168 -0.59 -22.42 -12.41
CA PRO A 168 -1.42 -22.08 -11.24
C PRO A 168 -0.60 -21.44 -10.10
N SER A 169 0.63 -21.90 -9.87
CA SER A 169 1.54 -21.32 -8.88
C SER A 169 1.90 -19.87 -9.18
N ASP A 170 2.10 -19.53 -10.45
CA ASP A 170 2.50 -18.18 -10.86
C ASP A 170 1.32 -17.23 -10.66
N ILE A 171 0.13 -17.66 -11.09
CA ILE A 171 -1.10 -16.88 -10.91
C ILE A 171 -1.42 -16.66 -9.43
N LEU A 172 -1.31 -17.70 -8.61
CA LEU A 172 -1.54 -17.61 -7.17
C LEU A 172 -0.56 -16.67 -6.47
N LYS A 173 0.71 -16.72 -6.84
CA LYS A 173 1.78 -15.93 -6.18
C LYS A 173 1.89 -14.51 -6.69
N THR A 174 1.38 -14.19 -7.89
CA THR A 174 1.61 -12.87 -8.51
C THR A 174 0.32 -12.14 -8.84
N LEU A 175 -0.57 -12.76 -9.60
CA LEU A 175 -1.72 -12.09 -10.20
C LEU A 175 -2.91 -12.04 -9.24
N VAL A 176 -3.25 -13.15 -8.57
CA VAL A 176 -4.39 -13.22 -7.64
C VAL A 176 -4.39 -12.07 -6.63
N PRO A 177 -3.29 -11.79 -5.88
CA PRO A 177 -3.27 -10.69 -4.91
C PRO A 177 -3.57 -9.33 -5.55
N LYS A 178 -3.07 -9.10 -6.77
CA LYS A 178 -3.26 -7.85 -7.52
C LYS A 178 -4.67 -7.71 -8.09
N LEU A 179 -5.33 -8.82 -8.41
CA LEU A 179 -6.71 -8.83 -8.90
C LEU A 179 -7.76 -8.71 -7.79
N THR A 180 -7.38 -8.95 -6.53
CA THR A 180 -8.29 -8.85 -5.38
C THR A 180 -8.13 -7.59 -4.55
N ALA A 181 -7.01 -6.87 -4.73
CA ALA A 181 -6.65 -5.70 -3.93
C ALA A 181 -6.43 -4.51 -4.87
N GLN A 182 -7.54 -3.90 -5.31
CA GLN A 182 -7.50 -2.72 -6.17
C GLN A 182 -6.99 -1.51 -5.38
N VAL A 183 -6.08 -0.75 -5.98
CA VAL A 183 -5.69 0.56 -5.49
C VAL A 183 -6.84 1.52 -5.72
N VAL A 184 -7.45 2.00 -4.64
CA VAL A 184 -8.52 3.00 -4.68
C VAL A 184 -8.09 4.16 -3.78
N PRO A 185 -8.02 5.41 -4.29
CA PRO A 185 -7.77 6.55 -3.43
C PRO A 185 -8.85 6.65 -2.34
N PRO A 186 -8.52 7.09 -1.12
CA PRO A 186 -9.54 7.46 -0.14
C PRO A 186 -10.52 8.46 -0.78
N LYS A 187 -11.82 8.15 -0.74
CA LYS A 187 -12.81 9.05 -1.33
C LYS A 187 -12.97 10.26 -0.41
N PRO A 188 -13.41 11.42 -0.93
CA PRO A 188 -13.75 12.56 -0.09
C PRO A 188 -14.78 12.24 1.00
N SER A 189 -15.69 11.28 0.75
CA SER A 189 -16.65 10.79 1.74
C SER A 189 -16.03 10.04 2.92
N ASP A 190 -14.81 9.54 2.73
CA ASP A 190 -14.10 8.70 3.69
C ASP A 190 -13.13 9.56 4.55
N LEU A 191 -13.05 10.87 4.27
CA LEU A 191 -12.12 11.80 4.87
C LEU A 191 -12.84 13.01 5.47
N ASP A 192 -12.56 13.30 6.74
CA ASP A 192 -12.86 14.60 7.30
C ASP A 192 -11.83 15.62 6.80
N TYR A 193 -12.26 16.72 6.18
CA TYR A 193 -11.35 17.70 5.57
C TYR A 193 -11.32 19.02 6.33
N TRP A 194 -10.19 19.34 6.98
CA TRP A 194 -10.03 20.55 7.78
C TRP A 194 -8.87 21.41 7.22
N PRO A 195 -9.15 22.37 6.34
CA PRO A 195 -8.11 23.21 5.75
C PRO A 195 -7.46 24.14 6.78
N GLY A 196 -6.16 24.41 6.62
CA GLY A 196 -5.42 25.38 7.45
C GLY A 196 -5.24 24.99 8.92
N SER A 197 -5.36 23.71 9.26
CA SER A 197 -5.51 23.24 10.65
C SER A 197 -4.45 22.24 11.13
N ILE A 198 -3.28 22.19 10.48
CA ILE A 198 -2.20 21.25 10.85
C ILE A 198 -1.92 21.33 12.38
N PRO A 199 -2.04 20.21 13.13
CA PRO A 199 -2.15 20.22 14.59
C PRO A 199 -0.77 20.10 15.26
N ALA A 200 0.12 21.05 14.98
CA ALA A 200 1.43 21.11 15.60
C ALA A 200 1.94 22.55 15.70
N GLY A 201 2.76 22.82 16.73
CA GLY A 201 3.40 24.11 16.90
C GLY A 201 4.37 24.42 15.74
N ALA A 202 4.61 25.71 15.51
CA ALA A 202 5.46 26.17 14.41
C ALA A 202 6.86 25.55 14.45
N GLU A 203 7.47 25.40 15.63
CA GLU A 203 8.79 24.77 15.78
C GLU A 203 8.80 23.30 15.33
N THR A 204 7.81 22.51 15.76
CA THR A 204 7.68 21.10 15.37
C THR A 204 7.52 20.98 13.85
N ILE A 205 6.64 21.79 13.25
CA ILE A 205 6.43 21.78 11.80
C ILE A 205 7.67 22.22 11.04
N ASN A 206 8.41 23.23 11.53
CA ASN A 206 9.65 23.67 10.90
C ASN A 206 10.73 22.58 10.93
N GLY A 207 10.89 21.88 12.05
CA GLY A 207 11.83 20.75 12.16
C GLY A 207 11.47 19.61 11.21
N VAL A 208 10.18 19.25 11.12
CA VAL A 208 9.70 18.26 10.17
C VAL A 208 9.93 18.72 8.72
N ALA A 209 9.59 19.97 8.38
CA ALA A 209 9.81 20.51 7.04
C ALA A 209 11.30 20.50 6.62
N GLN A 210 12.20 20.76 7.57
CA GLN A 210 13.65 20.70 7.34
C GLN A 210 14.11 19.26 7.04
N ASP A 211 13.68 18.28 7.83
CA ASP A 211 14.01 16.86 7.61
C ASP A 211 13.49 16.36 6.26
N PHE A 212 12.24 16.72 5.89
CA PHE A 212 11.69 16.42 4.56
C PHE A 212 12.51 17.05 3.43
N SER A 213 12.95 18.29 3.59
CA SER A 213 13.73 19.00 2.57
C SER A 213 15.12 18.37 2.38
N GLN A 214 15.77 17.97 3.49
CA GLN A 214 17.05 17.27 3.46
C GLN A 214 16.93 15.88 2.83
N CYS A 215 15.93 15.11 3.24
CA CYS A 215 15.58 13.82 2.64
C CYS A 215 15.35 13.95 1.12
N ALA A 216 14.52 14.91 0.69
CA ALA A 216 14.25 15.17 -0.72
C ALA A 216 15.52 15.47 -1.53
N ALA A 217 16.46 16.22 -0.95
CA ALA A 217 17.73 16.52 -1.58
C ALA A 217 18.61 15.28 -1.75
N LEU A 218 18.68 14.41 -0.74
CA LEU A 218 19.44 13.15 -0.77
C LEU A 218 18.89 12.18 -1.83
N TRP A 219 17.58 12.08 -1.96
CA TRP A 219 16.95 11.19 -2.94
C TRP A 219 17.06 11.64 -4.40
N ARG A 220 17.56 12.86 -4.69
CA ARG A 220 17.65 13.38 -6.08
C ARG A 220 18.48 12.51 -7.02
N SER A 221 19.49 11.83 -6.49
CA SER A 221 20.45 11.05 -7.27
C SER A 221 20.27 9.54 -7.12
N ASN A 222 19.20 9.07 -6.48
CA ASN A 222 18.97 7.64 -6.25
C ASN A 222 17.82 7.12 -7.12
N ASP A 223 18.12 6.12 -7.94
CA ASP A 223 17.19 5.51 -8.91
C ASP A 223 16.12 4.60 -8.29
N LEU A 224 16.21 4.27 -7.01
CA LEU A 224 15.21 3.48 -6.27
C LEU A 224 13.96 4.29 -5.94
N LEU A 225 14.06 5.62 -5.84
CA LEU A 225 12.89 6.47 -5.64
C LEU A 225 12.31 6.90 -7.00
N LEU A 226 11.27 6.17 -7.41
CA LEU A 226 10.36 6.66 -8.43
C LEU A 226 9.64 7.91 -7.88
N THR A 227 9.66 9.00 -8.63
CA THR A 227 9.26 10.31 -8.10
C THR A 227 7.82 10.66 -8.47
N HIS A 228 7.54 10.77 -9.76
CA HIS A 228 6.25 11.26 -10.26
C HIS A 228 6.08 10.97 -11.75
N THR A 229 4.90 10.48 -12.13
CA THR A 229 4.44 10.45 -13.52
C THR A 229 3.37 11.52 -13.71
N SER A 230 3.67 12.52 -14.55
CA SER A 230 2.75 13.62 -14.86
C SER A 230 1.61 13.16 -15.75
N ARG A 231 0.38 13.50 -15.37
CA ARG A 231 -0.81 13.24 -16.19
C ARG A 231 -0.77 14.00 -17.52
N GLN A 232 -0.07 15.13 -17.58
CA GLN A 232 0.05 15.95 -18.79
C GLN A 232 0.99 15.31 -19.83
N ASP A 233 1.94 14.48 -19.38
CA ASP A 233 2.95 13.87 -20.24
C ASP A 233 2.50 12.50 -20.78
N LEU A 234 1.36 11.98 -20.31
CA LEU A 234 0.77 10.74 -20.78
C LEU A 234 0.15 10.89 -22.17
N THR A 235 0.26 9.83 -22.96
CA THR A 235 -0.40 9.73 -24.26
C THR A 235 -1.81 9.14 -24.09
N TYR A 236 -2.82 9.79 -24.68
CA TYR A 236 -4.22 9.36 -24.60
C TYR A 236 -4.79 9.14 -25.99
N ARG A 237 -5.72 8.18 -26.11
CA ARG A 237 -6.49 7.94 -27.34
C ARG A 237 -7.32 9.15 -27.77
N SER A 238 -7.94 9.83 -26.81
CA SER A 238 -8.76 11.02 -27.07
C SER A 238 -8.91 11.89 -25.82
N ALA A 239 -9.49 13.09 -26.01
CA ALA A 239 -9.84 13.98 -24.90
C ALA A 239 -10.85 13.36 -23.92
N LEU A 240 -11.69 12.42 -24.37
CA LEU A 240 -12.60 11.68 -23.49
C LEU A 240 -11.82 10.81 -22.51
N TYR A 241 -10.90 9.99 -23.00
CA TYR A 241 -10.09 9.10 -22.14
C TYR A 241 -9.19 9.87 -21.19
N ARG A 242 -8.65 11.02 -21.63
CA ARG A 242 -7.93 11.93 -20.74
C ARG A 242 -8.79 12.40 -19.55
N LYS A 243 -10.09 12.68 -19.77
CA LYS A 243 -11.03 13.03 -18.69
C LYS A 243 -11.34 11.83 -17.79
N ILE A 244 -11.47 10.64 -18.34
CA ILE A 244 -11.71 9.41 -17.56
C ILE A 244 -10.52 9.16 -16.62
N VAL A 245 -9.29 9.22 -17.11
CA VAL A 245 -8.07 9.06 -16.29
C VAL A 245 -7.98 10.15 -15.24
N ALA A 246 -8.27 11.42 -15.58
CA ALA A 246 -8.27 12.51 -14.62
C ALA A 246 -9.24 12.26 -13.45
N ARG A 247 -10.47 11.81 -13.76
CA ARG A 247 -11.47 11.45 -12.74
C ARG A 247 -11.05 10.26 -11.90
N TYR A 248 -10.49 9.21 -12.51
CA TYR A 248 -9.99 8.04 -11.79
C TYR A 248 -8.93 8.42 -10.75
N LEU A 249 -8.03 9.32 -11.13
CA LEU A 249 -7.00 9.88 -10.26
C LEU A 249 -7.51 11.03 -9.36
N ASP A 250 -8.83 11.22 -9.23
CA ASP A 250 -9.46 12.26 -8.39
C ASP A 250 -8.88 13.66 -8.67
N GLU A 251 -8.75 13.97 -9.97
CA GLU A 251 -8.25 15.24 -10.54
C GLU A 251 -6.80 15.60 -10.15
N ARG A 252 -6.04 14.65 -9.60
CA ARG A 252 -4.62 14.82 -9.30
C ARG A 252 -3.82 15.15 -10.57
N SER A 253 -2.74 15.92 -10.40
CA SER A 253 -1.83 16.32 -11.50
C SER A 253 -1.02 15.15 -12.07
N GLY A 254 -0.91 14.05 -11.33
CA GLY A 254 -0.16 12.86 -11.70
C GLY A 254 -0.18 11.81 -10.59
N MET A 255 0.62 10.78 -10.78
CA MET A 255 0.83 9.71 -9.79
C MET A 255 2.19 9.89 -9.15
N SER A 256 2.21 9.88 -7.82
CA SER A 256 3.43 9.90 -7.03
C SER A 256 3.70 8.49 -6.52
N TYR A 257 4.96 8.09 -6.53
CA TYR A 257 5.39 6.75 -6.13
C TYR A 257 6.22 6.87 -4.85
N GLY A 258 5.98 5.98 -3.89
CA GLY A 258 6.61 6.05 -2.58
C GLY A 258 5.96 7.13 -1.71
N PHE A 259 6.47 7.28 -0.49
CA PHE A 259 6.08 8.37 0.41
C PHE A 259 7.20 8.71 1.37
N PHE A 260 7.23 9.97 1.80
CA PHE A 260 7.92 10.40 3.01
C PHE A 260 6.86 10.81 4.02
N ALA A 261 6.98 10.29 5.23
CA ALA A 261 6.04 10.53 6.30
C ALA A 261 6.74 10.60 7.66
N ARG A 262 6.19 11.42 8.55
CA ARG A 262 6.63 11.59 9.94
C ARG A 262 5.42 11.48 10.85
N GLN A 263 5.34 10.40 11.62
CA GLN A 263 4.44 10.32 12.76
C GLN A 263 4.85 11.40 13.76
N LEU A 264 3.88 12.22 14.18
CA LEU A 264 4.08 13.18 15.25
C LEU A 264 4.26 12.47 16.60
N PRO A 265 4.88 13.12 17.60
CA PRO A 265 5.09 12.55 18.91
C PRO A 265 3.82 11.90 19.48
N SER A 266 3.96 10.67 19.99
CA SER A 266 2.85 9.88 20.54
C SER A 266 3.31 9.15 21.78
N ASP A 267 2.69 9.45 22.91
CA ASP A 267 3.00 8.86 24.21
C ASP A 267 1.85 7.95 24.69
N PRO A 268 1.75 6.69 24.22
CA PRO A 268 0.69 5.79 24.67
C PRO A 268 0.91 5.36 26.13
N PRO A 269 -0.15 5.09 26.91
CA PRO A 269 0.00 4.45 28.21
C PRO A 269 0.65 3.06 28.06
N ALA A 270 1.26 2.56 29.14
CA ALA A 270 1.75 1.18 29.16
C ALA A 270 0.59 0.20 28.97
N ALA A 271 0.83 -0.84 28.17
CA ALA A 271 -0.11 -1.93 28.01
C ALA A 271 -0.32 -2.67 29.34
N ILE A 272 -1.46 -3.34 29.48
CA ILE A 272 -1.77 -4.12 30.68
C ILE A 272 -1.60 -5.58 30.30
N ARG A 273 -0.81 -6.35 31.07
CA ARG A 273 -0.75 -7.80 30.83
C ARG A 273 -2.11 -8.39 31.16
N PHE A 274 -2.67 -9.18 30.25
CA PHE A 274 -4.00 -9.73 30.46
C PHE A 274 -4.12 -10.55 31.75
N GLN A 275 -3.06 -11.27 32.13
CA GLN A 275 -2.98 -12.05 33.38
C GLN A 275 -3.17 -11.19 34.64
N GLU A 276 -2.87 -9.89 34.59
CA GLU A 276 -3.00 -8.95 35.72
C GLU A 276 -4.42 -8.39 35.87
N THR A 277 -5.31 -8.65 34.92
CA THR A 277 -6.66 -8.05 34.87
C THR A 277 -7.70 -8.78 35.72
N GLY A 278 -7.44 -10.05 36.06
CA GLY A 278 -8.42 -10.94 36.70
C GLY A 278 -9.59 -11.36 35.81
N LEU A 279 -9.57 -11.03 34.51
CA LEU A 279 -10.58 -11.45 33.54
C LEU A 279 -10.38 -12.93 33.14
N ALA A 280 -11.47 -13.63 32.84
CA ALA A 280 -11.41 -14.99 32.32
C ALA A 280 -10.83 -15.01 30.90
N ALA A 281 -10.00 -16.00 30.55
CA ALA A 281 -9.37 -16.12 29.23
C ALA A 281 -10.40 -16.13 28.07
N GLU A 282 -11.57 -16.72 28.31
CA GLU A 282 -12.73 -16.73 27.42
C GLU A 282 -13.20 -15.32 26.99
N THR A 283 -12.85 -14.28 27.76
CA THR A 283 -13.17 -12.88 27.45
C THR A 283 -12.50 -12.42 26.16
N ILE A 284 -11.26 -12.85 25.89
CA ILE A 284 -10.56 -12.50 24.65
C ILE A 284 -11.17 -13.24 23.46
N GLU A 285 -11.58 -14.49 23.66
CA GLU A 285 -12.07 -15.36 22.58
C GLU A 285 -13.53 -15.06 22.19
N ASN A 286 -14.36 -14.62 23.15
CA ASN A 286 -15.81 -14.47 22.96
C ASN A 286 -16.29 -13.02 22.88
N THR A 287 -15.45 -12.03 23.19
CA THR A 287 -15.87 -10.61 23.13
C THR A 287 -15.56 -10.05 21.74
N PRO A 288 -16.56 -9.50 21.03
CA PRO A 288 -16.32 -8.68 19.85
C PRO A 288 -15.33 -7.57 20.22
N SER A 289 -14.24 -7.54 19.48
CA SER A 289 -13.04 -6.82 19.86
C SER A 289 -13.18 -5.29 19.72
N ASP A 290 -14.30 -4.81 19.16
CA ASP A 290 -14.75 -3.41 19.12
C ASP A 290 -15.44 -2.95 20.42
N GLY A 291 -15.64 -3.85 21.39
CA GLY A 291 -16.38 -3.57 22.62
C GLY A 291 -15.68 -3.93 23.93
N LEU A 292 -14.41 -4.37 23.90
CA LEU A 292 -13.73 -4.70 25.15
C LEU A 292 -13.36 -3.43 25.91
N THR A 293 -13.99 -3.26 27.08
CA THR A 293 -13.70 -2.17 28.01
C THR A 293 -13.03 -2.73 29.26
N TYR A 294 -11.91 -2.15 29.66
CA TYR A 294 -11.26 -2.42 30.94
C TYR A 294 -11.08 -1.13 31.72
N GLN A 295 -11.57 -1.09 32.97
CA GLN A 295 -11.54 0.09 33.83
C GLN A 295 -12.13 1.36 33.16
N GLY A 296 -13.21 1.19 32.39
CA GLY A 296 -13.89 2.29 31.69
C GLY A 296 -13.19 2.79 30.42
N LYS A 297 -12.11 2.11 29.97
CA LYS A 297 -11.38 2.45 28.75
C LYS A 297 -11.54 1.36 27.70
N ASN A 298 -11.66 1.76 26.44
CA ASN A 298 -11.60 0.82 25.32
C ASN A 298 -10.19 0.26 25.21
N VAL A 299 -10.08 -1.06 25.07
CA VAL A 299 -8.80 -1.76 24.96
C VAL A 299 -8.89 -2.84 23.90
N VAL A 300 -7.75 -3.09 23.25
CA VAL A 300 -7.63 -4.07 22.18
C VAL A 300 -6.64 -5.15 22.63
N PRO A 301 -7.05 -6.43 22.67
CA PRO A 301 -6.14 -7.53 22.94
C PRO A 301 -5.13 -7.73 21.80
N VAL A 302 -3.85 -7.75 22.15
CA VAL A 302 -2.74 -8.05 21.24
C VAL A 302 -1.86 -9.12 21.86
N ARG A 303 -1.55 -10.18 21.12
CA ARG A 303 -0.67 -11.27 21.54
C ARG A 303 0.75 -11.02 21.03
N VAL A 304 1.72 -11.11 21.94
CA VAL A 304 3.17 -10.98 21.68
C VAL A 304 3.91 -12.01 22.51
N ILE A 305 4.75 -12.84 21.88
CA ILE A 305 5.46 -13.98 22.52
C ILE A 305 4.52 -14.79 23.43
N ASP A 306 3.39 -15.23 22.87
CA ASP A 306 2.40 -16.05 23.57
C ASP A 306 1.72 -15.41 24.80
N GLU A 307 1.99 -14.14 25.11
CA GLU A 307 1.30 -13.37 26.15
C GLU A 307 0.30 -12.38 25.54
N TRP A 308 -0.87 -12.24 26.17
CA TRP A 308 -1.87 -11.24 25.78
C TRP A 308 -1.65 -9.93 26.53
N PHE A 309 -1.69 -8.83 25.79
CA PHE A 309 -1.62 -7.46 26.27
C PHE A 309 -2.89 -6.72 25.89
N LEU A 310 -3.45 -5.96 26.84
CA LEU A 310 -4.54 -5.03 26.56
C LEU A 310 -3.95 -3.66 26.28
N VAL A 311 -4.14 -3.16 25.06
CA VAL A 311 -3.60 -1.88 24.62
C VAL A 311 -4.73 -0.89 24.37
N GLU A 312 -4.61 0.31 24.94
CA GLU A 312 -5.55 1.41 24.69
C GLU A 312 -5.29 2.01 23.30
N PRO A 313 -6.20 1.84 22.32
CA PRO A 313 -6.05 2.52 21.04
C PRO A 313 -6.17 4.03 21.26
N GLY A 314 -5.45 4.80 20.47
CA GLY A 314 -5.54 6.26 20.51
C GLY A 314 -5.16 6.86 19.17
N PRO A 315 -5.50 8.14 18.94
CA PRO A 315 -5.30 8.78 17.66
C PRO A 315 -3.81 8.82 17.31
N VAL A 316 -3.51 8.60 16.03
CA VAL A 316 -2.16 8.76 15.49
C VAL A 316 -2.18 9.81 14.39
N THR A 317 -1.28 10.78 14.47
CA THR A 317 -1.16 11.87 13.49
C THR A 317 0.17 11.77 12.76
N VAL A 318 0.13 11.92 11.44
CA VAL A 318 1.28 11.83 10.56
C VAL A 318 1.32 13.04 9.63
N ILE A 319 2.49 13.65 9.48
CA ILE A 319 2.78 14.61 8.41
C ILE A 319 3.32 13.82 7.22
N THR A 320 2.78 14.00 6.03
CA THR A 320 3.21 13.28 4.82
C THR A 320 3.21 14.19 3.61
N THR A 321 3.98 13.82 2.60
CA THR A 321 3.84 14.40 1.26
C THR A 321 2.41 14.19 0.71
N ARG A 322 1.85 15.23 0.07
CA ARG A 322 0.61 15.13 -0.70
C ARG A 322 0.82 14.32 -1.97
N SER A 323 -0.26 13.74 -2.51
CA SER A 323 -0.17 13.08 -3.82
C SER A 323 0.07 14.09 -4.94
N GLY A 324 0.85 13.69 -5.94
CA GLY A 324 1.17 14.49 -7.13
C GLY A 324 2.33 15.46 -6.93
N CYS A 325 2.93 15.56 -5.72
CA CYS A 325 4.13 16.36 -5.52
C CYS A 325 5.38 15.67 -6.10
N LYS A 326 6.40 16.47 -6.43
CA LYS A 326 7.72 15.98 -6.86
C LYS A 326 8.60 15.79 -5.63
N LYS A 327 8.71 14.55 -5.14
CA LYS A 327 9.41 14.23 -3.87
C LYS A 327 10.87 14.66 -3.78
N THR A 328 11.55 14.80 -4.90
CA THR A 328 12.95 15.26 -4.95
C THR A 328 13.07 16.78 -5.00
N ALA A 329 11.96 17.50 -5.09
CA ALA A 329 11.89 18.96 -5.14
C ALA A 329 10.62 19.44 -4.39
N LEU A 330 10.50 19.03 -3.13
CA LEU A 330 9.38 19.40 -2.27
C LEU A 330 9.41 20.89 -1.93
N ASP A 331 8.23 21.49 -1.92
CA ASP A 331 7.97 22.76 -1.23
C ASP A 331 7.18 22.45 0.06
N PRO A 332 7.82 22.49 1.25
CA PRO A 332 7.14 22.13 2.49
C PRO A 332 5.90 22.98 2.81
N ALA A 333 5.83 24.20 2.30
CA ALA A 333 4.69 25.10 2.56
C ALA A 333 3.41 24.64 1.84
N THR A 334 3.54 23.87 0.76
CA THR A 334 2.41 23.46 -0.09
C THR A 334 2.28 21.95 -0.24
N ASP A 335 3.37 21.20 -0.08
CA ASP A 335 3.42 19.76 -0.33
C ASP A 335 3.24 18.89 0.91
N LEU A 336 3.30 19.45 2.12
CA LEU A 336 3.07 18.70 3.36
C LEU A 336 1.62 18.80 3.80
N VAL A 337 1.02 17.65 4.07
CA VAL A 337 -0.33 17.52 4.63
C VAL A 337 -0.27 16.68 5.92
N SER A 338 -1.25 16.87 6.79
CA SER A 338 -1.42 16.06 7.99
C SER A 338 -2.59 15.11 7.84
N ILE A 339 -2.39 13.85 8.19
CA ILE A 339 -3.43 12.82 8.28
C ILE A 339 -3.49 12.30 9.71
N THR A 340 -4.69 12.18 10.27
CA THR A 340 -4.92 11.57 11.58
C THR A 340 -5.84 10.37 11.42
N LEU A 341 -5.49 9.23 12.01
CA LEU A 341 -6.39 8.09 12.20
C LEU A 341 -6.90 8.10 13.64
N ASP A 342 -8.22 8.06 13.80
CA ASP A 342 -8.89 7.92 15.09
C ASP A 342 -10.11 7.00 14.93
N ASN A 343 -10.08 5.81 15.55
CA ASN A 343 -11.14 4.81 15.51
C ASN A 343 -11.72 4.56 14.09
N GLY A 344 -10.83 4.31 13.13
CA GLY A 344 -11.21 4.05 11.74
C GLY A 344 -11.64 5.28 10.93
N ARG A 345 -11.64 6.48 11.51
CA ARG A 345 -11.89 7.74 10.80
C ARG A 345 -10.58 8.44 10.49
N ILE A 346 -10.48 8.94 9.26
CA ILE A 346 -9.30 9.65 8.77
C ILE A 346 -9.63 11.12 8.61
N THR A 347 -8.87 11.99 9.27
CA THR A 347 -8.93 13.44 9.07
C THR A 347 -7.73 13.93 8.27
N LEU A 348 -7.98 14.64 7.17
CA LEU A 348 -7.00 15.33 6.35
C LEU A 348 -6.95 16.82 6.68
N ARG A 349 -5.75 17.34 6.92
CA ARG A 349 -5.49 18.75 7.18
C ARG A 349 -4.40 19.29 6.27
N THR A 350 -4.59 20.52 5.81
CA THR A 350 -3.67 21.18 4.86
C THR A 350 -3.03 22.41 5.50
N PRO A 351 -1.91 22.90 4.92
CA PRO A 351 -1.38 24.22 5.23
C PRO A 351 -2.43 25.32 5.08
N ALA A 352 -2.24 26.40 5.83
CA ALA A 352 -3.08 27.60 5.70
C ALA A 352 -2.71 28.38 4.43
N ASN A 353 -3.66 29.16 3.91
CA ASN A 353 -3.46 30.07 2.77
C ASN A 353 -3.02 29.40 1.46
N LEU A 354 -3.36 28.14 1.24
CA LEU A 354 -3.16 27.52 -0.07
C LEU A 354 -4.07 28.18 -1.12
N PRO A 355 -3.58 28.40 -2.35
CA PRO A 355 -4.45 28.81 -3.46
C PRO A 355 -5.58 27.79 -3.67
N ASP A 356 -6.79 28.26 -4.01
CA ASP A 356 -7.96 27.41 -4.29
C ASP A 356 -7.74 26.39 -5.41
N THR A 357 -6.75 26.64 -6.27
CA THR A 357 -6.34 25.74 -7.36
C THR A 357 -5.46 24.58 -6.89
N THR A 358 -5.03 24.56 -5.62
CA THR A 358 -4.14 23.54 -5.07
C THR A 358 -4.91 22.30 -4.67
N VAL A 359 -4.72 21.22 -5.43
CA VAL A 359 -5.29 19.90 -5.10
C VAL A 359 -4.47 19.24 -3.99
N SER A 360 -4.91 19.39 -2.75
CA SER A 360 -4.28 18.79 -1.57
C SER A 360 -4.97 17.47 -1.18
N ARG A 361 -4.66 16.41 -1.93
CA ARG A 361 -5.07 15.04 -1.59
C ARG A 361 -3.93 14.28 -0.90
N PRO A 362 -4.22 13.39 0.06
CA PRO A 362 -3.17 12.62 0.71
C PRO A 362 -2.61 11.56 -0.24
N SER A 363 -1.48 10.97 0.12
CA SER A 363 -0.90 9.84 -0.62
C SER A 363 -1.95 8.73 -0.84
N PHE A 364 -1.84 7.98 -1.93
CA PHE A 364 -2.61 6.73 -2.05
C PHE A 364 -2.30 5.80 -0.87
N ASP A 365 -1.05 5.78 -0.39
CA ASP A 365 -0.59 4.94 0.73
C ASP A 365 -1.07 5.40 2.12
N THR A 366 -2.10 6.25 2.20
CA THR A 366 -2.65 6.79 3.46
C THR A 366 -2.93 5.69 4.49
N LEU A 367 -3.61 4.60 4.08
CA LEU A 367 -3.93 3.51 5.01
C LEU A 367 -2.67 2.79 5.50
N THR A 368 -1.71 2.54 4.61
CA THR A 368 -0.43 1.89 4.95
C THR A 368 0.39 2.76 5.92
N ILE A 369 0.48 4.07 5.66
CA ILE A 369 1.15 5.05 6.53
C ILE A 369 0.51 5.05 7.93
N LEU A 370 -0.81 5.13 8.00
CA LEU A 370 -1.54 5.17 9.27
C LEU A 370 -1.47 3.84 10.01
N ALA A 371 -1.46 2.70 9.30
CA ALA A 371 -1.26 1.39 9.90
C ALA A 371 0.13 1.25 10.53
N HIS A 372 1.18 1.77 9.87
CA HIS A 372 2.51 1.84 10.49
C HIS A 372 2.50 2.75 11.73
N ALA A 373 1.89 3.94 11.65
CA ALA A 373 1.82 4.86 12.79
C ALA A 373 1.10 4.25 14.00
N LEU A 374 -0.01 3.56 13.74
CA LEU A 374 -0.80 2.84 14.74
C LEU A 374 0.02 1.70 15.34
N GLY A 375 0.66 0.87 14.51
CA GLY A 375 1.51 -0.22 14.99
C GLY A 375 2.68 0.26 15.86
N ASN A 376 3.32 1.38 15.52
CA ASN A 376 4.35 2.00 16.37
C ASN A 376 3.80 2.36 17.77
N ARG A 377 2.57 2.89 17.83
CA ARG A 377 1.89 3.21 19.09
C ARG A 377 1.64 1.95 19.92
N PHE A 378 1.15 0.87 19.30
CA PHE A 378 0.94 -0.41 19.98
C PHE A 378 2.25 -1.00 20.52
N ILE A 379 3.30 -1.02 19.69
CA ILE A 379 4.64 -1.48 20.09
C ILE A 379 5.16 -0.67 21.28
N ALA A 380 5.07 0.66 21.22
CA ALA A 380 5.54 1.51 22.31
C ALA A 380 4.78 1.26 23.62
N SER A 381 3.46 1.07 23.56
CA SER A 381 2.63 0.70 24.71
C SER A 381 3.06 -0.63 25.34
N ILE A 382 3.29 -1.66 24.50
CA ILE A 382 3.73 -2.98 24.95
C ILE A 382 5.15 -2.91 25.54
N LEU A 383 6.09 -2.26 24.85
CA LEU A 383 7.48 -2.12 25.31
C LEU A 383 7.58 -1.38 26.65
N LYS A 384 6.75 -0.37 26.91
CA LYS A 384 6.69 0.27 28.25
C LYS A 384 6.39 -0.70 29.39
N THR A 385 5.74 -1.82 29.08
CA THR A 385 5.36 -2.86 30.05
C THR A 385 6.47 -3.90 30.22
N ILE A 386 7.06 -4.36 29.11
CA ILE A 386 7.97 -5.52 29.12
C ILE A 386 9.46 -5.16 29.03
N ARG A 387 9.78 -3.98 28.50
CA ARG A 387 11.14 -3.45 28.28
C ARG A 387 11.18 -1.92 28.46
N PRO A 388 10.85 -1.38 29.64
CA PRO A 388 10.77 0.07 29.87
C PRO A 388 12.12 0.80 29.69
N SER A 389 13.24 0.08 29.70
CA SER A 389 14.58 0.63 29.46
C SER A 389 14.94 0.79 27.99
N TRP A 390 14.14 0.25 27.06
CA TRP A 390 14.40 0.40 25.63
C TRP A 390 13.98 1.80 25.16
N GLU A 391 14.74 2.37 24.23
CA GLU A 391 14.60 3.79 23.87
C GLU A 391 13.39 4.08 22.97
N PHE A 392 12.87 3.10 22.23
CA PHE A 392 11.82 3.33 21.23
C PHE A 392 10.56 4.03 21.78
N PRO A 393 9.97 3.62 22.93
CA PRO A 393 8.85 4.36 23.49
C PRO A 393 9.16 5.81 23.85
N LEU A 394 10.37 6.07 24.37
CA LEU A 394 10.81 7.43 24.72
C LEU A 394 11.02 8.28 23.46
N GLN A 395 11.63 7.72 22.43
CA GLN A 395 11.86 8.41 21.16
C GLN A 395 10.55 8.67 20.40
N LEU A 396 9.61 7.73 20.41
CA LEU A 396 8.27 7.94 19.85
C LEU A 396 7.52 9.06 20.59
N ALA A 397 7.61 9.11 21.91
CA ALA A 397 6.96 10.12 22.74
C ALA A 397 7.59 11.52 22.58
N ALA A 398 8.90 11.60 22.34
CA ALA A 398 9.61 12.87 22.20
C ALA A 398 9.57 13.43 20.77
N SER A 399 9.80 12.55 19.78
CA SER A 399 10.12 12.94 18.41
C SER A 399 9.20 12.31 17.36
N GLY A 400 8.41 11.31 17.74
CA GLY A 400 7.64 10.50 16.80
C GLY A 400 8.52 9.52 16.02
N ALA A 401 8.08 9.11 14.83
CA ALA A 401 8.79 8.13 14.00
C ALA A 401 8.79 8.53 12.52
N SER A 402 9.89 8.29 11.81
CA SER A 402 9.92 8.48 10.36
C SER A 402 9.41 7.24 9.63
N MET A 403 8.93 7.45 8.40
CA MET A 403 8.51 6.40 7.48
C MET A 403 8.91 6.80 6.07
N THR A 404 9.71 5.97 5.41
CA THR A 404 10.13 6.18 4.03
C THR A 404 9.80 4.94 3.21
N HIS A 405 9.14 5.13 2.07
CA HIS A 405 8.83 4.08 1.11
C HIS A 405 9.43 4.38 -0.27
N TRP A 406 10.09 3.39 -0.86
CA TRP A 406 10.67 3.45 -2.22
C TRP A 406 10.47 2.13 -2.97
N HIS A 407 10.83 2.11 -4.25
CA HIS A 407 10.62 0.94 -5.12
C HIS A 407 11.91 0.15 -5.26
N GLY A 408 11.80 -1.18 -5.15
CA GLY A 408 12.95 -2.07 -5.06
C GLY A 408 13.32 -2.45 -3.63
N TYR A 409 14.44 -3.16 -3.50
CA TYR A 409 14.85 -3.79 -2.26
C TYR A 409 16.29 -3.40 -1.93
N PRO A 410 16.57 -3.06 -0.66
CA PRO A 410 17.95 -2.86 -0.25
C PRO A 410 18.72 -4.19 -0.27
N GLU A 411 20.05 -4.12 -0.37
CA GLU A 411 20.91 -5.30 -0.23
C GLU A 411 20.80 -5.91 1.19
N GLN A 412 21.07 -7.22 1.35
CA GLN A 412 20.88 -7.91 2.63
C GLN A 412 21.71 -7.34 3.79
N SER A 413 22.82 -6.66 3.51
CA SER A 413 23.69 -5.98 4.48
C SER A 413 23.14 -4.65 5.00
N PHE A 414 22.04 -4.14 4.44
CA PHE A 414 21.51 -2.79 4.70
C PHE A 414 20.82 -2.61 6.07
N THR A 415 20.55 -3.68 6.81
CA THR A 415 19.68 -3.60 8.00
C THR A 415 20.34 -2.78 9.14
N PRO A 416 19.82 -1.60 9.51
CA PRO A 416 20.40 -0.82 10.61
C PRO A 416 20.27 -1.56 11.95
N GLU A 417 21.15 -1.27 12.89
CA GLU A 417 21.11 -1.89 14.22
C GLU A 417 19.76 -1.61 14.92
N GLY A 418 19.14 -2.67 15.43
CA GLY A 418 17.84 -2.60 16.10
C GLY A 418 16.63 -2.50 15.15
N TYR A 419 16.85 -2.62 13.83
CA TYR A 419 15.77 -2.72 12.85
C TYR A 419 15.53 -4.18 12.45
N PHE A 420 14.26 -4.57 12.32
CA PHE A 420 13.87 -5.95 12.04
C PHE A 420 13.09 -6.04 10.74
N ILE A 421 13.49 -6.97 9.87
CA ILE A 421 12.83 -7.15 8.56
C ILE A 421 11.60 -8.05 8.69
N HIS A 422 10.50 -7.67 8.02
CA HIS A 422 9.29 -8.47 7.87
C HIS A 422 8.66 -8.34 6.47
N GLY A 423 7.59 -9.09 6.23
CA GLY A 423 6.75 -8.97 5.04
C GLY A 423 7.18 -9.77 3.80
N GLN A 424 8.37 -10.38 3.78
CA GLN A 424 8.88 -11.09 2.59
C GLN A 424 8.00 -12.25 2.10
N LYS A 425 7.18 -12.81 3.00
CA LYS A 425 6.28 -13.93 2.72
C LYS A 425 4.83 -13.50 2.48
N ASN A 426 4.54 -12.20 2.54
CA ASN A 426 3.19 -11.70 2.32
C ASN A 426 2.76 -11.88 0.85
N PRO A 427 1.46 -12.02 0.58
CA PRO A 427 0.95 -11.91 -0.79
C PRO A 427 1.32 -10.54 -1.39
N PRO A 428 1.80 -10.46 -2.65
CA PRO A 428 2.19 -9.20 -3.32
C PRO A 428 0.99 -8.35 -3.78
N VAL A 429 0.19 -7.91 -2.81
CA VAL A 429 -0.88 -6.94 -3.01
C VAL A 429 -0.31 -5.59 -3.44
N SER A 430 -1.10 -4.76 -4.10
CA SER A 430 -0.68 -3.39 -4.38
C SER A 430 -0.60 -2.58 -3.08
N CYS A 431 0.34 -1.63 -3.04
CA CYS A 431 0.40 -0.61 -1.99
C CYS A 431 -0.94 0.16 -1.92
N SER A 432 -1.22 0.82 -0.81
CA SER A 432 -2.49 1.56 -0.59
C SER A 432 -3.76 0.71 -0.43
N THR A 433 -3.65 -0.62 -0.37
CA THR A 433 -4.81 -1.51 -0.20
C THR A 433 -5.10 -1.79 1.28
N PRO A 434 -6.36 -2.12 1.64
CA PRO A 434 -6.67 -2.60 2.99
C PRO A 434 -5.78 -3.78 3.45
N GLN A 435 -5.43 -4.68 2.52
CA GLN A 435 -4.52 -5.79 2.78
C GLN A 435 -3.11 -5.30 3.15
N SER A 436 -2.56 -4.36 2.37
CA SER A 436 -1.24 -3.76 2.65
C SER A 436 -1.21 -3.12 4.04
N ALA A 437 -2.27 -2.40 4.43
CA ALA A 437 -2.38 -1.80 5.76
C ALA A 437 -2.39 -2.86 6.89
N VAL A 438 -3.15 -3.95 6.72
CA VAL A 438 -3.16 -5.05 7.69
C VAL A 438 -1.79 -5.71 7.80
N TYR A 439 -1.13 -5.99 6.66
CA TYR A 439 0.20 -6.59 6.64
C TYR A 439 1.26 -5.69 7.28
N SER A 440 1.21 -4.38 7.05
CA SER A 440 2.09 -3.39 7.70
C SER A 440 1.94 -3.38 9.21
N PHE A 441 0.71 -3.53 9.73
CA PHE A 441 0.45 -3.58 11.17
C PHE A 441 0.92 -4.92 11.78
N LEU A 442 0.51 -6.05 11.20
CA LEU A 442 0.86 -7.36 11.74
C LEU A 442 2.37 -7.62 11.67
N GLY A 443 3.00 -7.25 10.57
CA GLY A 443 4.45 -7.40 10.40
C GLY A 443 5.27 -6.59 11.41
N LYS A 444 4.72 -5.50 11.95
CA LYS A 444 5.32 -4.78 13.09
C LYS A 444 5.32 -5.61 14.36
N ILE A 445 4.24 -6.35 14.63
CA ILE A 445 4.20 -7.29 15.75
C ILE A 445 5.23 -8.42 15.54
N ASP A 446 5.33 -8.97 14.33
CA ASP A 446 6.38 -9.95 13.99
C ASP A 446 7.79 -9.39 14.22
N ALA A 447 8.02 -8.11 13.87
CA ALA A 447 9.29 -7.43 14.06
C ALA A 447 9.63 -7.22 15.54
N LEU A 448 8.63 -6.87 16.36
CA LEU A 448 8.77 -6.80 17.81
C LEU A 448 9.08 -8.16 18.43
N GLU A 449 8.39 -9.23 18.02
CA GLU A 449 8.64 -10.58 18.52
C GLU A 449 10.09 -11.02 18.25
N LYS A 450 10.59 -10.81 17.02
CA LYS A 450 12.00 -11.07 16.68
C LYS A 450 12.98 -10.27 17.53
N SER A 451 12.67 -9.01 17.81
CA SER A 451 13.48 -8.15 18.68
C SER A 451 13.57 -8.69 20.10
N LEU A 452 12.44 -9.13 20.65
CA LEU A 452 12.37 -9.68 21.99
C LEU A 452 13.06 -11.06 22.09
N GLU A 453 12.92 -11.91 21.07
CA GLU A 453 13.60 -13.22 20.97
C GLU A 453 15.12 -13.08 20.90
N THR A 454 15.61 -12.11 20.14
CA THR A 454 17.06 -11.85 19.98
C THR A 454 17.66 -11.03 21.11
N GLY A 455 16.83 -10.39 21.93
CA GLY A 455 17.27 -9.49 23.02
C GLY A 455 17.86 -8.16 22.53
N ILE A 456 17.81 -7.88 21.23
CA ILE A 456 18.32 -6.64 20.63
C ILE A 456 17.21 -5.57 20.74
N PRO A 457 17.49 -4.37 21.29
CA PRO A 457 16.48 -3.32 21.43
C PRO A 457 15.80 -2.94 20.11
N TYR A 458 14.47 -2.93 20.11
CA TYR A 458 13.67 -2.47 18.98
C TYR A 458 13.92 -0.98 18.72
N ARG A 459 14.31 -0.62 17.50
CA ARG A 459 14.44 0.76 17.02
C ARG A 459 13.57 1.06 15.80
N GLY A 460 13.08 0.01 15.15
CA GLY A 460 12.22 0.14 13.98
C GLY A 460 12.13 -1.17 13.21
N ASP A 461 11.58 -1.08 12.01
CA ASP A 461 11.35 -2.20 11.13
C ASP A 461 11.54 -1.84 9.66
N ILE A 462 11.87 -2.86 8.88
CA ILE A 462 11.94 -2.81 7.43
C ILE A 462 10.84 -3.72 6.88
N HIS A 463 9.79 -3.12 6.31
CA HIS A 463 8.70 -3.84 5.69
C HIS A 463 8.97 -4.03 4.21
N ILE A 464 9.19 -5.28 3.80
CA ILE A 464 9.33 -5.66 2.40
C ILE A 464 7.94 -5.92 1.83
N GLU A 465 7.57 -5.18 0.78
CA GLU A 465 6.35 -5.39 0.01
C GLU A 465 6.67 -6.18 -1.26
N PRO A 466 6.36 -7.49 -1.33
CA PRO A 466 6.77 -8.32 -2.44
C PRO A 466 6.25 -7.80 -3.79
N ASN A 467 7.11 -7.83 -4.80
CA ASN A 467 6.91 -7.27 -6.14
C ASN A 467 6.59 -5.76 -6.18
N HIS A 468 6.97 -4.99 -5.16
CA HIS A 468 6.71 -3.56 -5.11
C HIS A 468 7.88 -2.74 -4.57
N GLY A 469 8.18 -2.83 -3.29
CA GLY A 469 9.12 -1.91 -2.66
C GLY A 469 9.43 -2.19 -1.21
N THR A 470 10.07 -1.22 -0.57
CA THR A 470 10.55 -1.32 0.81
C THR A 470 10.12 -0.10 1.60
N ASN A 471 9.58 -0.34 2.79
CA ASN A 471 9.38 0.70 3.79
C ASN A 471 10.41 0.53 4.91
N ILE A 472 10.97 1.63 5.39
CA ILE A 472 11.68 1.67 6.66
C ILE A 472 10.97 2.63 7.60
N VAL A 473 10.72 2.15 8.81
CA VAL A 473 9.93 2.86 9.81
C VAL A 473 10.64 2.77 11.15
N GLY A 474 10.84 3.90 11.82
CA GLY A 474 11.43 3.87 13.15
C GLY A 474 12.00 5.20 13.60
N THR A 475 13.05 5.08 14.40
CA THR A 475 13.69 6.17 15.14
C THR A 475 14.61 7.05 14.31
N LEU A 476 15.10 6.55 13.18
CA LEU A 476 15.90 7.34 12.24
C LEU A 476 15.08 8.51 11.72
N THR A 477 15.72 9.61 11.38
CA THR A 477 15.09 10.70 10.62
C THR A 477 14.89 10.29 9.15
N LEU A 478 14.10 11.06 8.41
CA LEU A 478 13.95 10.83 6.97
C LEU A 478 15.29 11.05 6.25
N ALA A 479 16.06 12.07 6.65
CA ALA A 479 17.38 12.35 6.09
C ALA A 479 18.41 11.25 6.44
N GLU A 480 18.42 10.75 7.67
CA GLU A 480 19.31 9.63 8.07
C GLU A 480 19.00 8.37 7.28
N THR A 481 17.71 8.05 7.14
CA THR A 481 17.26 6.94 6.29
C THR A 481 17.77 7.09 4.86
N ALA A 482 17.57 8.26 4.25
CA ALA A 482 18.01 8.53 2.89
C ALA A 482 19.54 8.41 2.76
N ALA A 483 20.30 8.93 3.74
CA ALA A 483 21.75 8.84 3.76
C ALA A 483 22.25 7.39 3.85
N LEU A 484 21.59 6.55 4.65
CA LEU A 484 21.91 5.12 4.74
C LEU A 484 21.63 4.39 3.43
N VAL A 485 20.49 4.64 2.79
CA VAL A 485 20.14 3.98 1.51
C VAL A 485 21.07 4.43 0.38
N ASN A 486 21.56 5.67 0.44
CA ASN A 486 22.44 6.25 -0.56
C ASN A 486 23.93 5.98 -0.32
N ALA A 487 24.31 5.36 0.80
CA ALA A 487 25.72 5.12 1.11
C ALA A 487 26.34 4.24 0.00
N PRO A 488 27.48 4.64 -0.60
CA PRO A 488 28.15 3.81 -1.59
C PRO A 488 28.53 2.49 -0.93
N CYS A 489 28.25 1.36 -1.60
CA CYS A 489 28.69 0.05 -1.14
C CYS A 489 30.20 0.11 -0.91
N GLN A 490 30.62 0.02 0.35
CA GLN A 490 32.01 -0.24 0.68
C GLN A 490 32.25 -1.70 0.29
N HIS A 491 32.68 -1.91 -0.95
CA HIS A 491 33.34 -3.15 -1.34
C HIS A 491 34.69 -3.17 -0.61
N GLU A 492 34.73 -3.80 0.57
CA GLU A 492 35.97 -4.34 1.12
C GLU A 492 36.29 -5.70 0.47
#